data_AF-A0A7X0DG52-F1
#
_entry.id   AF-A0A7X0DG52-F1
#
_cell.length_a   1.000
_cell.length_b   1.000
_cell.length_c   1.000
_cell.angle_alpha   90.00
_cell.angle_beta   90.00
_cell.angle_gamma   90.00
#
_symmetry.space_group_name_H-M   'P 1'
#
loop_
_entity.id
_entity.type
_entity.pdbx_description
1 polymer ?
#
loop_
_entity_poly.entity_id
_entity_poly.type
_entity_poly.pdbx_seq_one_letter_code
_entity_poly.pdbx_strand_id
1 'polypeptide(L)'
;MAMKSSYTTPRDTIDDGRLPHEKYTPGHLPQGAPSSPMLANLVARQLDEELDALASSRGWTYTRYADDLAFSTDGKVSRGQAAQMMALATRTLVRQGFSSNKLKSRIIPPGARKLVLGVAVDTDHTKLSKKFRNNIETHLYALTSDRIGVKLHMHNRGFDSIVGMRKHIAGLIAFAHHIDKEYAAKLYSRFNSINWLS
;
A
#
# COMPACT_ATOMS: atom_id res chain seq x y z
N MET A 1 -3.34 10.71 -3.58
CA MET A 1 -3.91 11.64 -2.58
C MET A 1 -3.09 12.91 -2.70
N ALA A 2 -3.70 14.07 -2.96
CA ALA A 2 -2.97 15.32 -3.10
C ALA A 2 -2.58 15.80 -1.68
N MET A 3 -1.27 15.89 -1.44
CA MET A 3 -0.69 16.38 -0.19
C MET A 3 -0.91 17.89 -0.13
N LYS A 4 -1.94 18.35 0.58
CA LYS A 4 -2.14 19.77 0.88
C LYS A 4 -1.44 20.06 2.20
N SER A 5 -0.19 20.49 2.12
CA SER A 5 0.53 21.04 3.27
C SER A 5 0.35 22.55 3.27
N SER A 6 -0.42 23.06 4.23
CA SER A 6 -0.52 24.50 4.52
C SER A 6 0.51 24.83 5.61
N TYR A 7 1.76 25.05 5.21
CA TYR A 7 2.76 25.71 6.06
C TYR A 7 2.52 27.22 6.01
N THR A 8 2.12 27.81 7.13
CA THR A 8 2.18 29.26 7.34
C THR A 8 3.53 29.58 7.98
N THR A 9 4.44 30.21 7.23
CA THR A 9 5.73 30.70 7.75
C THR A 9 5.57 32.05 8.45
N PRO A 10 6.35 32.38 9.49
CA PRO A 10 6.29 33.66 10.21
C PRO A 10 6.63 34.94 9.41
N ARG A 11 6.69 34.88 8.07
CA ARG A 11 7.01 36.04 7.21
C ARG A 11 5.78 36.90 6.86
N ASP A 12 4.62 36.59 7.43
CA ASP A 12 3.33 37.20 7.05
C ASP A 12 3.06 38.61 7.62
N THR A 13 4.06 39.29 8.21
CA THR A 13 3.90 40.65 8.76
C THR A 13 4.82 41.68 8.12
N ILE A 14 4.94 41.68 6.79
CA ILE A 14 5.55 42.81 6.06
C ILE A 14 4.61 43.20 4.93
N ASP A 15 3.92 44.32 5.11
CA ASP A 15 3.17 45.04 4.10
C ASP A 15 4.15 45.88 3.27
N ASP A 16 4.15 45.66 1.94
CA ASP A 16 4.08 46.70 0.90
C ASP A 16 4.40 46.08 -0.49
N GLY A 17 3.53 46.34 -1.46
CA GLY A 17 3.87 46.41 -2.89
C GLY A 17 4.54 45.21 -3.58
N ARG A 18 3.72 44.40 -4.28
CA ARG A 18 4.10 43.53 -5.42
C ARG A 18 5.22 42.50 -5.15
N LEU A 19 4.82 41.35 -4.61
CA LEU A 19 5.60 40.12 -4.82
C LEU A 19 5.58 39.76 -6.32
N PRO A 20 6.74 39.48 -6.96
CA PRO A 20 6.83 39.19 -8.39
C PRO A 20 6.31 37.79 -8.78
N HIS A 21 5.78 37.03 -7.82
CA HIS A 21 5.23 35.70 -8.04
C HIS A 21 3.74 35.67 -7.68
N GLU A 22 2.97 35.04 -8.55
CA GLU A 22 1.55 34.78 -8.37
C GLU A 22 1.29 33.98 -7.08
N LYS A 23 0.09 34.19 -6.49
CA LYS A 23 -0.38 33.57 -5.24
C LYS A 23 0.12 32.14 -5.06
N TYR A 24 0.77 31.89 -3.91
CA TYR A 24 1.30 30.59 -3.51
C TYR A 24 0.24 29.49 -3.65
N THR A 25 0.34 28.67 -4.70
CA THR A 25 -0.40 27.43 -4.79
C THR A 25 0.26 26.46 -3.81
N PRO A 26 -0.48 25.75 -2.93
CA PRO A 26 0.12 24.77 -2.04
C PRO A 26 0.97 23.78 -2.84
N GLY A 27 2.28 23.81 -2.62
CA GLY A 27 3.21 22.96 -3.35
C GLY A 27 2.93 21.49 -3.05
N HIS A 28 2.77 20.68 -4.08
CA HIS A 28 2.77 19.23 -3.97
C HIS A 28 4.06 18.68 -4.58
N LEU A 29 4.57 17.58 -4.04
CA LEU A 29 5.69 16.89 -4.68
C LEU A 29 5.25 16.38 -6.06
N PRO A 30 6.07 16.55 -7.12
CA PRO A 30 5.77 15.98 -8.42
C PRO A 30 5.81 14.45 -8.33
N GLN A 31 4.75 13.80 -8.84
CA GLN A 31 4.72 12.35 -8.93
C GLN A 31 5.75 11.89 -9.98
N GLY A 32 6.68 11.01 -9.58
CA GLY A 32 7.71 10.47 -10.46
C GLY A 32 9.09 11.12 -10.35
N ALA A 33 9.26 12.21 -9.58
CA ALA A 33 10.60 12.71 -9.30
C ALA A 33 11.34 11.78 -8.31
N PRO A 34 12.62 11.45 -8.56
CA PRO A 34 13.37 10.49 -7.75
C PRO A 34 13.61 10.96 -6.30
N SER A 35 13.57 12.27 -6.05
CA SER A 35 13.71 12.87 -4.71
C SER A 35 12.40 12.90 -3.90
N SER A 36 11.25 12.82 -4.57
CA SER A 36 9.94 12.93 -3.91
C SER A 36 9.74 11.92 -2.77
N PRO A 37 10.11 10.63 -2.89
CA PRO A 37 9.94 9.67 -1.80
C PRO A 37 10.76 10.03 -0.55
N MET A 38 11.99 10.51 -0.73
CA MET A 38 12.86 10.91 0.37
C MET A 38 12.31 12.15 1.09
N LEU A 39 11.87 13.15 0.32
CA LEU A 39 11.27 14.37 0.87
C LEU A 39 9.99 14.07 1.64
N ALA A 40 9.12 13.19 1.11
CA ALA A 40 7.90 12.78 1.80
C ALA A 40 8.20 12.12 3.16
N ASN A 41 9.21 11.23 3.22
CA ASN A 41 9.64 10.61 4.47
C ASN A 41 10.23 11.62 5.46
N LEU A 42 11.00 12.59 4.98
CA LEU A 42 11.59 13.62 5.83
C LEU A 42 10.51 14.49 6.49
N VAL A 43 9.49 14.89 5.74
CA VAL A 43 8.34 15.66 6.25
C VAL A 43 7.51 14.85 7.25
N ALA A 44 7.40 13.53 7.05
CA ALA A 44 6.66 12.65 7.96
C ALA A 44 7.43 12.29 9.25
N ARG A 45 8.71 12.62 9.38
CA ARG A 45 9.54 12.18 10.52
C ARG A 45 8.98 12.56 11.89
N GLN A 46 8.58 13.82 12.07
CA GLN A 46 8.04 14.29 13.35
C GLN A 46 6.68 13.65 13.67
N LEU A 47 5.86 13.43 12.63
CA LEU A 47 4.61 12.68 12.76
C LEU A 47 4.89 11.24 13.20
N ASP A 48 5.86 10.57 12.57
CA ASP A 48 6.24 9.20 12.87
C ASP A 48 6.70 9.07 14.33
N GLU A 49 7.53 9.98 14.82
CA GLU A 49 8.00 10.01 16.22
C GLU A 49 6.82 10.15 17.21
N GLU A 50 5.87 11.05 16.95
CA GLU A 50 4.71 11.25 17.83
C GLU A 50 3.73 10.08 17.80
N LEU A 51 3.50 9.48 16.63
CA LEU A 51 2.62 8.32 16.49
C LEU A 51 3.22 7.06 17.11
N ASP A 52 4.53 6.88 16.98
CA ASP A 52 5.23 5.76 17.60
C ASP A 52 5.24 5.85 19.12
N ALA A 53 5.53 7.04 19.67
CA ALA A 53 5.42 7.29 21.11
C ALA A 53 3.98 7.09 21.64
N LEU A 54 2.98 7.58 20.88
CA LEU A 54 1.57 7.40 21.20
C LEU A 54 1.18 5.91 21.24
N ALA A 55 1.61 5.12 20.25
CA ALA A 55 1.34 3.70 20.17
C ALA A 55 2.03 2.94 21.32
N SER A 56 3.33 3.16 21.50
CA SER A 56 4.14 2.50 22.53
C SER A 56 3.61 2.77 23.94
N SER A 57 3.19 4.00 24.24
CA SER A 57 2.60 4.37 25.54
C SER A 57 1.31 3.60 25.91
N ARG A 58 0.68 2.94 24.93
CA ARG A 58 -0.59 2.22 25.08
C ARG A 58 -0.47 0.72 24.83
N GLY A 59 0.74 0.20 24.58
CA GLY A 59 0.95 -1.21 24.22
C GLY A 59 0.51 -1.54 22.79
N TRP A 60 0.66 -0.58 21.87
CA TRP A 60 0.40 -0.77 20.43
C TRP A 60 1.69 -0.62 19.64
N THR A 61 1.72 -1.24 18.47
CA THR A 61 2.79 -1.12 17.48
C THR A 61 2.31 -0.25 16.34
N TYR A 62 3.09 0.77 16.00
CA TYR A 62 2.88 1.63 14.83
C TYR A 62 3.74 1.14 13.65
N THR A 63 3.21 1.24 12.44
CA THR A 63 3.97 0.99 11.21
C THR A 63 3.45 1.89 10.09
N ARG A 64 4.36 2.46 9.30
CA ARG A 64 4.05 3.27 8.13
C ARG A 64 4.63 2.68 6.85
N TYR A 65 3.83 2.68 5.79
CA TYR A 65 4.28 2.43 4.42
C TYR A 65 3.76 3.53 3.50
N ALA A 66 4.65 4.42 3.06
CA ALA A 66 4.27 5.65 2.36
C ALA A 66 3.19 6.42 3.15
N ASP A 67 1.98 6.53 2.61
CA ASP A 67 0.83 7.21 3.25
C ASP A 67 -0.04 6.26 4.10
N ASP A 68 0.18 4.95 4.03
CA ASP A 68 -0.60 3.96 4.77
C ASP A 68 -0.04 3.79 6.18
N LEU A 69 -0.88 4.06 7.18
CA LEU A 69 -0.57 3.91 8.60
C LEU A 69 -1.29 2.70 9.19
N ALA A 70 -0.59 1.89 9.96
CA ALA A 70 -1.12 0.73 10.66
C ALA A 70 -0.82 0.82 12.16
N PHE A 71 -1.81 0.44 12.96
CA PHE A 71 -1.69 0.30 14.41
C PHE A 71 -2.20 -1.10 14.78
N SER A 72 -1.37 -1.88 15.47
CA SER A 72 -1.69 -3.26 15.88
C SER A 72 -1.33 -3.49 17.34
N THR A 73 -1.92 -4.51 17.95
CA THR A 73 -1.66 -4.92 19.33
C THR A 73 -2.06 -6.39 19.49
N ASP A 74 -1.33 -7.12 20.31
CA ASP A 74 -1.61 -8.50 20.72
C ASP A 74 -2.43 -8.58 22.02
N GLY A 75 -2.62 -7.45 22.70
CA GLY A 75 -3.42 -7.33 23.91
C GLY A 75 -4.93 -7.47 23.68
N LYS A 76 -5.67 -7.83 24.73
CA LYS A 76 -7.14 -7.80 24.73
C LYS A 76 -7.63 -6.36 24.73
N VAL A 77 -8.12 -5.90 23.58
CA VAL A 77 -8.58 -4.52 23.37
C VAL A 77 -10.05 -4.49 23.00
N SER A 78 -10.81 -3.61 23.65
CA SER A 78 -12.20 -3.34 23.32
C SER A 78 -12.33 -2.47 22.07
N ARG A 79 -13.48 -2.54 21.37
CA ARG A 79 -13.76 -1.65 20.22
C ARG A 79 -13.66 -0.15 20.60
N GLY A 80 -14.00 0.19 21.85
CA GLY A 80 -13.89 1.57 22.36
C GLY A 80 -12.45 2.04 22.47
N GLN A 81 -11.55 1.20 23.01
CA GLN A 81 -10.11 1.51 23.06
C GLN A 81 -9.51 1.65 21.66
N ALA A 82 -9.87 0.78 20.72
CA ALA A 82 -9.43 0.91 19.34
C ALA A 82 -9.94 2.20 18.66
N ALA A 83 -11.20 2.58 18.92
CA ALA A 83 -11.77 3.84 18.43
C ALA A 83 -11.05 5.06 19.05
N GLN A 84 -10.72 5.00 20.34
CA GLN A 84 -9.95 6.04 21.01
C GLN A 84 -8.55 6.19 20.41
N MET A 85 -7.88 5.07 20.13
CA MET A 85 -6.57 5.06 19.46
C MET A 85 -6.67 5.70 18.07
N MET A 86 -7.64 5.29 17.25
CA MET A 86 -7.88 5.91 15.94
C MET A 86 -8.14 7.43 16.05
N ALA A 87 -8.92 7.87 17.04
CA ALA A 87 -9.18 9.29 17.27
C ALA A 87 -7.92 10.07 17.69
N LEU A 88 -7.08 9.48 18.56
CA LEU A 88 -5.81 10.07 18.98
C LEU A 88 -4.84 10.20 17.80
N ALA A 89 -4.65 9.13 17.01
CA ALA A 89 -3.81 9.16 15.82
C ALA A 89 -4.31 10.21 14.80
N THR A 90 -5.63 10.30 14.60
CA THR A 90 -6.22 11.32 13.72
C THR A 90 -5.95 12.73 14.22
N ARG A 91 -5.99 12.99 15.54
CA ARG A 91 -5.63 14.29 16.10
C ARG A 91 -4.16 14.61 15.91
N THR A 92 -3.27 13.64 16.11
CA THR A 92 -1.82 13.81 15.87
C THR A 92 -1.55 14.16 14.41
N LEU A 93 -2.20 13.46 13.46
CA LEU A 93 -2.12 13.78 12.02
C LEU A 93 -2.50 15.23 11.73
N VAL A 94 -3.66 15.68 12.22
CA VAL A 94 -4.15 17.04 11.98
C VAL A 94 -3.23 18.09 12.60
N ARG A 95 -2.71 17.84 13.82
CA ARG A 95 -1.75 18.73 14.48
C ARG A 95 -0.45 18.89 13.69
N GLN A 96 0.02 17.83 13.05
CA GLN A 96 1.20 17.82 12.19
C GLN A 96 0.93 18.37 10.77
N GLY A 97 -0.26 18.89 10.50
CA GLY A 97 -0.62 19.47 9.19
C GLY A 97 -1.04 18.44 8.14
N PHE A 98 -1.29 17.18 8.53
CA PHE A 98 -1.77 16.13 7.63
C PHE A 98 -3.29 15.99 7.67
N SER A 99 -3.86 15.38 6.62
CA SER A 99 -5.28 15.03 6.57
C SER A 99 -5.45 13.51 6.53
N SER A 100 -6.44 13.01 7.27
CA SER A 100 -6.81 11.59 7.26
C SER A 100 -7.94 11.32 6.27
N ASN A 101 -7.81 10.22 5.51
CA ASN A 101 -8.90 9.72 4.70
C ASN A 101 -9.84 8.85 5.55
N LYS A 102 -10.93 9.46 6.03
CA LYS A 102 -11.93 8.80 6.87
C LYS A 102 -12.55 7.56 6.22
N LEU A 103 -12.71 7.55 4.90
CA LEU A 103 -13.28 6.41 4.16
C LEU A 103 -12.34 5.20 4.13
N LYS A 104 -11.02 5.42 4.26
CA LYS A 104 -10.01 4.36 4.29
C LYS A 104 -9.65 3.90 5.70
N SER A 105 -9.99 4.69 6.72
CA SER A 105 -9.72 4.40 8.13
C SER A 105 -10.67 3.33 8.64
N ARG A 106 -10.13 2.19 9.10
CA ARG A 106 -10.94 1.05 9.56
C ARG A 106 -10.33 0.35 10.76
N ILE A 107 -11.19 -0.16 11.65
CA ILE A 107 -10.81 -1.03 12.77
C ILE A 107 -11.13 -2.47 12.38
N ILE A 108 -10.11 -3.32 12.36
CA ILE A 108 -10.25 -4.75 12.02
C ILE A 108 -10.27 -5.56 13.33
N PRO A 109 -11.37 -6.26 13.66
CA PRO A 109 -11.42 -7.07 14.88
C PRO A 109 -10.54 -8.33 14.78
N PRO A 110 -10.17 -8.97 15.90
CA PRO A 110 -9.30 -10.15 15.91
C PRO A 110 -9.76 -11.29 14.99
N GLY A 111 -11.07 -11.58 14.97
CA GLY A 111 -11.67 -12.65 14.14
C GLY A 111 -11.87 -12.28 12.66
N ALA A 112 -11.58 -11.05 12.26
CA ALA A 112 -11.64 -10.66 10.86
C ALA A 112 -10.28 -10.83 10.18
N ARG A 113 -10.34 -11.07 8.87
CA ARG A 113 -9.16 -11.14 8.01
C ARG A 113 -8.44 -9.79 7.99
N LYS A 114 -7.14 -9.80 8.26
CA LYS A 114 -6.29 -8.60 8.28
C LYS A 114 -5.50 -8.53 6.97
N LEU A 115 -5.81 -7.55 6.15
CA LEU A 115 -5.08 -7.27 4.90
C LEU A 115 -4.41 -5.91 5.03
N VAL A 116 -3.08 -5.91 4.97
CA VAL A 116 -2.22 -4.72 4.94
C VAL A 116 -1.43 -4.78 3.64
N LEU A 117 -1.52 -3.73 2.81
CA LEU A 117 -0.85 -3.64 1.50
C LEU A 117 -1.11 -4.85 0.56
N GLY A 118 -2.28 -5.48 0.68
CA GLY A 118 -2.66 -6.65 -0.13
C GLY A 118 -2.12 -8.00 0.38
N VAL A 119 -1.33 -7.98 1.45
CA VAL A 119 -0.80 -9.17 2.13
C VAL A 119 -1.65 -9.49 3.35
N ALA A 120 -1.95 -10.77 3.56
CA ALA A 120 -2.65 -11.22 4.76
C ALA A 120 -1.65 -11.31 5.91
N VAL A 121 -1.99 -10.63 7.01
CA VAL A 121 -1.18 -10.52 8.24
C VAL A 121 -1.96 -11.07 9.45
N ASP A 122 -2.90 -11.97 9.20
CA ASP A 122 -3.76 -12.59 10.21
C ASP A 122 -3.13 -13.80 10.90
N THR A 123 -1.93 -14.20 10.48
CA THR A 123 -1.13 -15.29 11.06
C THR A 123 0.30 -14.83 11.34
N ASP A 124 1.06 -15.62 12.10
CA ASP A 124 2.47 -15.36 12.47
C ASP A 124 3.43 -15.21 11.28
N HIS A 125 2.95 -15.53 10.08
CA HIS A 125 3.65 -15.33 8.82
C HIS A 125 2.73 -14.65 7.81
N THR A 126 3.31 -13.85 6.93
CA THR A 126 2.61 -13.20 5.82
C THR A 126 2.11 -14.24 4.83
N LYS A 127 0.81 -14.18 4.48
CA LYS A 127 0.21 -15.06 3.47
C LYS A 127 -0.27 -14.30 2.26
N LEU A 128 -0.13 -14.93 1.10
CA LEU A 128 -0.77 -14.46 -0.13
C LEU A 128 -2.29 -14.54 0.01
N SER A 129 -2.98 -13.53 -0.50
CA SER A 129 -4.44 -13.52 -0.42
C SER A 129 -5.06 -14.61 -1.32
N LYS A 130 -6.17 -15.24 -0.91
CA LYS A 130 -6.93 -16.18 -1.76
C LYS A 130 -7.24 -15.60 -3.16
N LYS A 131 -7.63 -14.33 -3.22
CA LYS A 131 -7.88 -13.63 -4.50
C LYS A 131 -6.63 -13.59 -5.37
N PHE A 132 -5.47 -13.30 -4.78
CA PHE A 132 -4.19 -13.28 -5.48
C PHE A 132 -3.79 -14.67 -5.99
N ARG A 133 -3.88 -15.70 -5.14
CA ARG A 133 -3.62 -17.10 -5.52
C ARG A 133 -4.52 -17.54 -6.66
N ASN A 134 -5.83 -17.33 -6.51
CA ASN A 134 -6.81 -17.65 -7.54
C ASN A 134 -6.49 -16.95 -8.87
N ASN A 135 -6.08 -15.68 -8.85
CA ASN A 135 -5.73 -14.95 -10.07
C ASN A 135 -4.58 -15.66 -10.82
N ILE A 136 -3.47 -15.97 -10.15
CA ILE A 136 -2.34 -16.66 -10.78
C ILE A 136 -2.75 -18.05 -11.26
N GLU A 137 -3.46 -18.81 -10.44
CA GLU A 137 -3.88 -20.17 -10.77
C GLU A 137 -4.84 -20.21 -11.97
N THR A 138 -5.74 -19.23 -12.09
CA THR A 138 -6.59 -19.06 -13.28
C THR A 138 -5.75 -18.76 -14.52
N HIS A 139 -4.74 -17.90 -14.42
CA HIS A 139 -3.83 -17.67 -15.55
C HIS A 139 -3.13 -18.96 -15.97
N LEU A 140 -2.48 -19.66 -15.03
CA LEU A 140 -1.75 -20.88 -15.35
C LEU A 140 -2.66 -21.99 -15.88
N TYR A 141 -3.85 -22.15 -15.30
CA TYR A 141 -4.84 -23.13 -15.78
C TYR A 141 -5.25 -22.86 -17.22
N ALA A 142 -5.60 -21.61 -17.55
CA ALA A 142 -6.03 -21.25 -18.90
C ALA A 142 -4.91 -21.45 -19.92
N LEU A 143 -3.67 -21.11 -19.57
CA LEU A 143 -2.52 -21.27 -20.45
C LEU A 143 -2.15 -22.73 -20.71
N THR A 144 -2.41 -23.64 -19.75
CA THR A 144 -2.19 -25.09 -19.90
C THR A 144 -3.42 -25.83 -20.42
N SER A 145 -4.54 -25.15 -20.66
CA SER A 145 -5.78 -25.79 -21.11
C SER A 145 -5.81 -25.86 -22.63
N ASP A 146 -6.01 -27.06 -23.18
CA ASP A 146 -6.13 -27.28 -24.64
C ASP A 146 -7.30 -26.50 -25.27
N ARG A 147 -8.31 -26.14 -24.46
CA ARG A 147 -9.49 -25.40 -24.92
C ARG A 147 -9.28 -23.89 -25.02
N ILE A 148 -8.32 -23.35 -24.27
CA ILE A 148 -8.08 -21.90 -24.18
C ILE A 148 -6.72 -21.58 -24.78
N GLY A 149 -5.66 -22.11 -24.18
CA GLY A 149 -4.29 -21.86 -24.61
C GLY A 149 -3.87 -20.39 -24.50
N VAL A 150 -2.68 -20.11 -25.01
CA VAL A 150 -2.00 -18.82 -24.80
C VAL A 150 -2.72 -17.66 -25.49
N LYS A 151 -3.06 -17.81 -26.78
CA LYS A 151 -3.63 -16.73 -27.61
C LYS A 151 -5.02 -16.31 -27.15
N LEU A 152 -5.92 -17.27 -26.90
CA LEU A 152 -7.29 -16.95 -26.49
C LEU A 152 -7.30 -16.36 -25.08
N HIS A 153 -6.48 -16.89 -24.16
CA HIS A 153 -6.37 -16.32 -22.81
C HIS A 153 -5.85 -14.88 -22.82
N MET A 154 -4.83 -14.60 -23.65
CA MET A 154 -4.29 -13.25 -23.84
C MET A 154 -5.41 -12.27 -24.24
N HIS A 155 -6.20 -12.64 -25.26
CA HIS A 155 -7.30 -11.80 -25.75
C HIS A 155 -8.41 -11.64 -24.70
N ASN A 156 -8.83 -12.72 -24.04
CA ASN A 156 -9.87 -12.68 -23.01
C ASN A 156 -9.48 -11.85 -21.78
N ARG A 157 -8.18 -11.71 -21.51
CA ARG A 157 -7.64 -10.92 -20.41
C ARG A 157 -7.23 -9.51 -20.84
N GLY A 158 -7.38 -9.17 -22.12
CA GLY A 158 -7.09 -7.84 -22.66
C GLY A 158 -5.61 -7.48 -22.65
N PHE A 159 -4.69 -8.44 -22.85
CA PHE A 159 -3.28 -8.13 -23.03
C PHE A 159 -2.97 -7.83 -24.50
N ASP A 160 -2.16 -6.80 -24.73
CA ASP A 160 -1.74 -6.40 -26.09
C ASP A 160 -0.74 -7.39 -26.73
N SER A 161 -0.02 -8.18 -25.92
CA SER A 161 0.95 -9.15 -26.42
C SER A 161 1.20 -10.33 -25.48
N ILE A 162 1.61 -11.46 -26.06
CA ILE A 162 2.02 -12.66 -25.32
C ILE A 162 3.19 -12.35 -24.40
N VAL A 163 4.15 -11.55 -24.87
CA VAL A 163 5.31 -11.13 -24.08
C VAL A 163 4.88 -10.30 -22.86
N GLY A 164 3.93 -9.37 -23.06
CA GLY A 164 3.37 -8.56 -21.96
C GLY A 164 2.66 -9.42 -20.91
N MET A 165 1.80 -10.34 -21.35
CA MET A 165 1.14 -11.30 -20.47
C MET A 165 2.14 -12.18 -19.71
N ARG A 166 3.15 -12.71 -20.41
CA ARG A 166 4.20 -13.56 -19.81
C ARG A 166 4.96 -12.80 -18.73
N LYS A 167 5.38 -11.56 -19.00
CA LYS A 167 6.05 -10.70 -18.01
C LYS A 167 5.15 -10.37 -16.82
N HIS A 168 3.88 -10.07 -17.07
CA HIS A 168 2.91 -9.82 -16.01
C HIS A 168 2.78 -11.02 -15.06
N ILE A 169 2.55 -12.21 -15.60
CA ILE A 169 2.41 -13.43 -14.80
C ILE A 169 3.72 -13.78 -14.08
N ALA A 170 4.88 -13.63 -14.74
CA ALA A 170 6.18 -13.81 -14.11
C ALA A 170 6.37 -12.87 -12.92
N GLY A 171 5.96 -11.60 -13.04
CA GLY A 171 5.97 -10.63 -11.94
C GLY A 171 5.06 -11.04 -10.77
N LEU A 172 3.88 -11.58 -11.05
CA LEU A 172 2.98 -12.11 -10.01
C LEU A 172 3.62 -13.30 -9.28
N ILE A 173 4.28 -14.21 -9.99
CA ILE A 173 4.96 -15.36 -9.39
C ILE A 173 6.19 -14.91 -8.59
N ALA A 174 6.93 -13.91 -9.05
CA ALA A 174 8.06 -13.33 -8.32
C ALA A 174 7.62 -12.69 -7.00
N PHE A 175 6.50 -11.95 -7.00
CA PHE A 175 5.89 -11.44 -5.77
C PHE A 175 5.45 -12.59 -4.84
N ALA A 176 4.86 -13.66 -5.41
CA ALA A 176 4.53 -14.85 -4.64
C ALA A 176 5.77 -15.48 -4.00
N HIS A 177 6.90 -15.53 -4.71
CA HIS A 177 8.16 -16.09 -4.24
C HIS A 177 8.74 -15.33 -3.06
N HIS A 178 8.60 -14.00 -3.04
CA HIS A 178 9.03 -13.18 -1.91
C HIS A 178 8.28 -13.52 -0.62
N ILE A 179 7.01 -13.92 -0.71
CA ILE A 179 6.14 -14.18 0.45
C ILE A 179 6.10 -15.68 0.83
N ASP A 180 6.06 -16.57 -0.16
CA ASP A 180 5.86 -18.01 0.02
C ASP A 180 6.65 -18.78 -1.07
N LYS A 181 7.92 -19.10 -0.74
CA LYS A 181 8.86 -19.71 -1.67
C LYS A 181 8.41 -21.08 -2.17
N GLU A 182 7.88 -21.92 -1.29
CA GLU A 182 7.43 -23.27 -1.62
C GLU A 182 6.23 -23.26 -2.56
N TYR A 183 5.25 -22.39 -2.30
CA TYR A 183 4.12 -22.20 -3.20
C TYR A 183 4.58 -21.67 -4.57
N ALA A 184 5.45 -20.67 -4.58
CA ALA A 184 5.95 -20.08 -5.81
C ALA A 184 6.78 -21.06 -6.66
N ALA A 185 7.53 -21.98 -6.04
CA ALA A 185 8.27 -23.02 -6.76
C ALA A 185 7.33 -23.87 -7.64
N LYS A 186 6.16 -24.26 -7.11
CA LYS A 186 5.13 -25.00 -7.88
C LYS A 186 4.59 -24.18 -9.05
N LEU A 187 4.40 -22.88 -8.85
CA LEU A 187 3.94 -21.95 -9.90
C LEU A 187 5.00 -21.79 -11.00
N TYR A 188 6.29 -21.63 -10.64
CA TYR A 188 7.38 -21.54 -11.60
C TYR A 188 7.49 -22.80 -12.46
N SER A 189 7.38 -23.99 -11.86
CA SER A 189 7.41 -25.25 -12.63
C SER A 189 6.30 -25.29 -13.69
N ARG A 190 5.07 -24.94 -13.31
CA ARG A 190 3.94 -24.85 -14.26
C ARG A 190 4.11 -23.74 -15.30
N PHE A 191 4.66 -22.60 -14.91
CA PHE A 191 4.87 -21.48 -15.80
C PHE A 191 5.92 -21.79 -16.88
N ASN A 192 6.98 -22.50 -16.49
CA ASN A 192 8.07 -22.89 -17.37
C ASN A 192 7.69 -24.04 -18.31
N SER A 193 6.68 -24.85 -17.98
CA SER A 193 6.19 -25.92 -18.87
C SER A 193 5.24 -25.43 -19.97
N ILE A 194 4.81 -24.16 -19.95
CA ILE A 194 3.89 -23.61 -20.95
C ILE A 194 4.63 -23.40 -22.28
N ASN A 195 4.05 -23.88 -23.38
CA ASN A 195 4.49 -23.52 -24.71
C ASN A 195 3.97 -22.12 -25.07
N TRP A 196 4.82 -21.10 -24.98
CA TRP A 196 4.44 -19.71 -25.24
C TRP A 196 4.35 -19.35 -26.73
N LEU A 197 4.78 -20.25 -27.63
CA LEU A 197 4.85 -20.01 -29.07
C LEU A 197 3.70 -20.68 -29.85
N SER A 198 2.86 -21.49 -29.20
CA SER A 198 1.68 -22.13 -29.78
C SER A 198 0.53 -21.14 -30.01
#